data_AF-A0A3C1YBM9-F1
#
_entry.id   AF-A0A3C1YBM9-F1
#
_cell.length_a   1.000
_cell.length_b   1.000
_cell.length_c   1.000
_cell.angle_alpha   90.00
_cell.angle_beta   90.00
_cell.angle_gamma   90.00
#
_symmetry.space_group_name_H-M   'P 1'
#
loop_
_entity.id
_entity.type
_entity.pdbx_description
1 polymer ?
#
loop_
_entity_poly.entity_id
_entity_poly.type
_entity_poly.pdbx_seq_one_letter_code
_entity_poly.pdbx_strand_id
1 'polypeptide(L)'
;TVSTDFDTSDKLYFEPVFWEHIYDIIKHEKPEGVIVQLGGQTALKLAEKLERYGIKIMGTSYEALDLAEDRGRFSTLLRDNDVPFPEFGVIETAEEALELAKDLNFPILVRPSYVLGGQGMKIVINESELEHHVVNLLKDIPGNRVLLDHYLDNAIEAEADAICDGENVCIIGIMEHIEPCGIHSGDSNAVLPTFDLSDNVRQQIIDITHKIAIALKTVGLINIQFAIKDEKVFVIEANPRASRTVPFIAKAYKEPYVNYATKVMLGNKKVTDFNFDPQKSGYAIKVPVFSFNKFPNVNKELGPEMKSTGEAIHFIDDLKDPFFKKVYSERSLYLSR
;
A
#
# COMPACT_ATOMS: atom_id res chain seq x y z
N THR A 1 -1.27 9.81 -21.37
CA THR A 1 -1.70 8.48 -20.87
C THR A 1 -2.96 8.09 -21.61
N VAL A 2 -3.39 6.82 -21.67
CA VAL A 2 -4.68 6.47 -22.35
C VAL A 2 -5.87 7.21 -21.73
N SER A 3 -5.78 7.54 -20.43
CA SER A 3 -6.76 8.38 -19.74
C SER A 3 -6.90 9.81 -20.29
N THR A 4 -5.97 10.26 -21.12
CA THR A 4 -5.99 11.58 -21.78
C THR A 4 -6.26 11.48 -23.28
N ASP A 5 -6.74 10.34 -23.76
CA ASP A 5 -7.28 10.23 -25.11
C ASP A 5 -8.72 10.80 -25.13
N PHE A 6 -9.05 11.59 -26.15
CA PHE A 6 -10.33 12.32 -26.23
C PHE A 6 -11.56 11.41 -26.26
N ASP A 7 -11.40 10.14 -26.65
CA ASP A 7 -12.49 9.16 -26.71
C ASP A 7 -12.76 8.47 -25.36
N THR A 8 -11.92 8.71 -24.36
CA THR A 8 -12.02 8.06 -23.03
C THR A 8 -13.04 8.75 -22.11
N SER A 9 -13.29 10.04 -22.29
CA SER A 9 -14.21 10.83 -21.45
C SER A 9 -15.04 11.82 -22.27
N ASP A 10 -16.23 12.18 -21.77
CA ASP A 10 -17.09 13.18 -22.42
C ASP A 10 -16.41 14.56 -22.52
N LYS A 11 -15.60 14.88 -21.51
CA LYS A 11 -14.78 16.09 -21.44
C LYS A 11 -13.40 15.74 -20.88
N LEU A 12 -12.37 16.30 -21.49
CA LEU A 12 -10.98 16.12 -21.07
C LEU A 12 -10.35 17.49 -20.81
N TYR A 13 -9.79 17.65 -19.61
CA TYR A 13 -8.99 18.82 -19.23
C TYR A 13 -7.52 18.44 -19.18
N PHE A 14 -6.74 18.94 -20.13
CA PHE A 14 -5.28 18.75 -20.14
C PHE A 14 -4.61 19.87 -19.33
N GLU A 15 -4.89 19.89 -18.03
CA GLU A 15 -4.47 20.94 -17.11
C GLU A 15 -3.51 20.39 -16.03
N PRO A 16 -2.61 21.22 -15.48
CA PRO A 16 -1.87 20.87 -14.29
C PRO A 16 -2.81 20.53 -13.13
N VAL A 17 -2.47 19.49 -12.35
CA VAL A 17 -3.26 19.05 -11.19
C VAL A 17 -2.95 19.94 -9.98
N PHE A 18 -3.26 21.23 -10.11
CA PHE A 18 -3.18 22.23 -9.05
C PHE A 18 -4.58 22.66 -8.60
N TRP A 19 -4.69 23.04 -7.33
CA TRP A 19 -6.00 23.33 -6.73
C TRP A 19 -6.77 24.42 -7.48
N GLU A 20 -6.10 25.48 -7.89
CA GLU A 20 -6.71 26.63 -8.57
C GLU A 20 -7.36 26.20 -9.89
N HIS A 21 -6.63 25.43 -10.71
CA HIS A 21 -7.12 24.92 -11.99
C HIS A 21 -8.28 23.94 -11.77
N ILE A 22 -8.14 22.99 -10.85
CA ILE A 22 -9.18 22.01 -10.54
C ILE A 22 -10.44 22.70 -10.00
N TYR A 23 -10.29 23.71 -9.15
CA TYR A 23 -11.41 24.44 -8.58
C TYR A 23 -12.16 25.28 -9.62
N ASP A 24 -11.45 25.90 -10.57
CA ASP A 24 -12.08 26.60 -11.69
C ASP A 24 -12.86 25.64 -12.61
N ILE A 25 -12.30 24.45 -12.87
CA ILE A 25 -13.01 23.38 -13.60
C ILE A 25 -14.28 22.98 -12.84
N ILE A 26 -14.19 22.74 -11.53
CA ILE A 26 -15.34 22.34 -10.70
C ILE A 26 -16.41 23.44 -10.68
N LYS A 27 -16.02 24.71 -10.61
CA LYS A 27 -16.97 25.84 -10.68
C LYS A 27 -17.68 25.93 -12.04
N HIS A 28 -16.95 25.64 -13.12
CA HIS A 28 -17.48 25.67 -14.46
C HIS A 28 -18.41 24.48 -14.73
N GLU A 29 -17.94 23.26 -14.46
CA GLU A 29 -18.60 22.00 -14.79
C GLU A 29 -19.67 21.61 -13.77
N LYS A 30 -19.53 22.03 -12.50
CA LYS A 30 -20.43 21.70 -11.39
C LYS A 30 -20.73 20.18 -11.31
N PRO A 31 -19.69 19.34 -11.20
CA PRO A 31 -19.87 17.89 -11.18
C PRO A 31 -20.70 17.45 -9.97
N GLU A 32 -21.39 16.32 -10.09
CA GLU A 32 -22.11 15.72 -8.96
C GLU A 32 -21.16 15.32 -7.82
N GLY A 33 -19.94 14.92 -8.17
CA GLY A 33 -18.87 14.66 -7.21
C GLY A 33 -17.56 14.27 -7.90
N VAL A 34 -16.52 14.08 -7.09
CA VAL A 34 -15.15 13.84 -7.55
C VAL A 34 -14.62 12.52 -6.99
N ILE A 35 -14.00 11.69 -7.83
CA ILE A 35 -13.28 10.48 -7.41
C ILE A 35 -11.80 10.83 -7.27
N VAL A 36 -11.23 10.62 -6.08
CA VAL A 36 -9.81 10.91 -5.76
C VAL A 36 -8.97 9.66 -5.54
N GLN A 37 -9.61 8.51 -5.36
CA GLN A 37 -9.01 7.24 -4.95
C GLN A 37 -8.27 6.52 -6.08
N LEU A 38 -8.34 7.02 -7.32
CA LEU A 38 -7.73 6.41 -8.50
C LEU A 38 -6.50 7.18 -9.02
N GLY A 39 -6.16 8.32 -8.41
CA GLY A 39 -5.10 9.23 -8.89
C GLY A 39 -3.81 9.23 -8.06
N GLY A 40 -3.63 8.24 -7.18
CA GLY A 40 -2.49 8.18 -6.25
C GLY A 40 -2.44 9.37 -5.28
N GLN A 41 -1.25 9.65 -4.73
CA GLN A 41 -1.12 10.67 -3.68
C GLN A 41 -1.46 12.08 -4.15
N THR A 42 -1.19 12.42 -5.42
CA THR A 42 -1.49 13.75 -5.96
C THR A 42 -2.98 14.06 -5.86
N ALA A 43 -3.85 13.09 -6.19
CA ALA A 43 -5.29 13.25 -6.06
C ALA A 43 -5.75 13.25 -4.60
N LEU A 44 -5.14 12.43 -3.73
CA LEU A 44 -5.46 12.41 -2.30
C LEU A 44 -5.16 13.75 -1.61
N LYS A 45 -4.07 14.43 -1.97
CA LYS A 45 -3.78 15.78 -1.44
C LYS A 45 -4.84 16.82 -1.78
N LEU A 46 -5.67 16.60 -2.79
CA LEU A 46 -6.78 17.48 -3.12
C LEU A 46 -8.04 17.18 -2.29
N ALA A 47 -8.16 15.98 -1.72
CA ALA A 47 -9.35 15.55 -0.99
C ALA A 47 -9.66 16.47 0.20
N GLU A 48 -8.65 16.90 0.95
CA GLU A 48 -8.80 17.87 2.04
C GLU A 48 -9.44 19.17 1.56
N LYS A 49 -8.98 19.69 0.42
CA LYS A 49 -9.50 20.94 -0.15
C LYS A 49 -10.91 20.75 -0.69
N LEU A 50 -11.22 19.62 -1.33
CA LEU A 50 -12.57 19.31 -1.80
C LEU A 50 -13.56 19.31 -0.62
N GLU A 51 -13.21 18.63 0.47
CA GLU A 51 -14.03 18.58 1.69
C GLU A 51 -14.25 19.98 2.29
N ARG A 52 -13.17 20.76 2.47
CA ARG A 52 -13.23 22.12 3.02
C ARG A 52 -14.10 23.07 2.21
N TYR A 53 -14.19 22.89 0.89
CA TYR A 53 -15.02 23.70 0.00
C TYR A 53 -16.42 23.10 -0.23
N GLY A 54 -16.77 22.02 0.46
CA GLY A 54 -18.09 21.38 0.36
C GLY A 54 -18.34 20.67 -0.97
N ILE A 55 -17.27 20.23 -1.65
CA ILE A 55 -17.36 19.48 -2.90
C ILE A 55 -17.44 17.99 -2.56
N LYS A 56 -18.50 17.33 -3.03
CA LYS A 56 -18.76 15.91 -2.75
C LYS A 56 -17.63 15.03 -3.30
N ILE A 57 -16.99 14.27 -2.42
CA ILE A 57 -16.10 13.17 -2.79
C ILE A 57 -16.96 11.90 -2.96
N MET A 58 -16.80 11.22 -4.09
CA MET A 58 -17.43 9.93 -4.38
C MET A 58 -16.53 8.80 -3.87
N GLY A 59 -17.10 7.70 -3.39
CA GLY A 59 -16.33 6.62 -2.76
C GLY A 59 -15.91 6.91 -1.32
N THR A 60 -14.77 6.36 -0.89
CA THR A 60 -14.20 6.57 0.45
C THR A 60 -14.03 8.06 0.76
N SER A 61 -14.54 8.51 1.90
CA SER A 61 -14.49 9.91 2.32
C SER A 61 -13.07 10.41 2.61
N TYR A 62 -12.87 11.73 2.60
CA TYR A 62 -11.61 12.33 3.04
C TYR A 62 -11.25 11.91 4.48
N GLU A 63 -12.22 11.92 5.39
CA GLU A 63 -12.00 11.52 6.79
C GLU A 63 -11.43 10.11 6.92
N ALA A 64 -11.94 9.16 6.13
CA ALA A 64 -11.46 7.78 6.13
C ALA A 64 -10.08 7.63 5.48
N LEU A 65 -9.82 8.37 4.40
CA LEU A 65 -8.51 8.43 3.74
C LEU A 65 -7.45 8.99 4.69
N ASP A 66 -7.75 10.11 5.33
CA ASP A 66 -6.90 10.79 6.31
C ASP A 66 -6.67 9.94 7.56
N LEU A 67 -7.70 9.23 8.05
CA LEU A 67 -7.55 8.30 9.17
C LEU A 67 -6.58 7.16 8.86
N ALA A 68 -6.63 6.60 7.64
CA ALA A 68 -5.75 5.50 7.24
C ALA A 68 -4.29 5.96 7.04
N GLU A 69 -4.08 7.20 6.60
CA GLU A 69 -2.75 7.80 6.43
C GLU A 69 -2.16 8.26 7.79
N ASP A 70 -3.00 8.72 8.74
CA ASP A 70 -2.58 9.06 10.10
C ASP A 70 -2.32 7.80 10.92
N ARG A 71 -1.04 7.48 11.14
CA ARG A 71 -0.61 6.28 11.88
C ARG A 71 -1.15 6.20 13.30
N GLY A 72 -1.25 7.31 14.03
CA GLY A 72 -1.74 7.30 15.41
C GLY A 72 -3.23 6.96 15.47
N ARG A 73 -4.01 7.58 14.59
CA ARG A 73 -5.45 7.31 14.46
C ARG A 73 -5.71 5.91 13.89
N PHE A 74 -4.95 5.49 12.88
CA PHE A 74 -5.05 4.15 12.30
C PHE A 74 -4.74 3.08 13.35
N SER A 75 -3.68 3.24 14.13
CA SER A 75 -3.33 2.27 15.18
C SER A 75 -4.35 2.22 16.31
N THR A 76 -4.97 3.36 16.63
CA THR A 76 -6.12 3.41 17.54
C THR A 76 -7.27 2.59 16.99
N LEU A 77 -7.61 2.75 15.70
CA LEU A 77 -8.62 1.94 15.03
C LEU A 77 -8.27 0.44 15.06
N LEU A 78 -7.01 0.07 14.81
CA LEU A 78 -6.59 -1.34 14.87
C LEU A 78 -6.77 -1.92 16.28
N ARG A 79 -6.35 -1.18 17.30
CA ARG A 79 -6.51 -1.58 18.71
C ARG A 79 -7.97 -1.73 19.10
N ASP A 80 -8.82 -0.78 18.72
CA ASP A 80 -10.26 -0.79 19.04
C ASP A 80 -11.00 -1.94 18.33
N ASN A 81 -10.39 -2.56 17.30
CA ASN A 81 -10.93 -3.70 16.56
C ASN A 81 -10.19 -5.03 16.85
N ASP A 82 -9.35 -5.07 17.88
CA ASP A 82 -8.52 -6.23 18.26
C ASP A 82 -7.69 -6.78 17.09
N VAL A 83 -7.14 -5.87 16.26
CA VAL A 83 -6.28 -6.22 15.13
C VAL A 83 -4.82 -6.06 15.54
N PRO A 84 -3.97 -7.11 15.42
CA PRO A 84 -2.56 -7.00 15.73
C PRO A 84 -1.82 -6.08 14.74
N PHE A 85 -0.90 -5.27 15.26
CA PHE A 85 0.07 -4.48 14.50
C PHE A 85 1.41 -4.46 15.26
N PRO A 86 2.55 -4.19 14.59
CA PRO A 86 3.84 -4.08 15.28
C PRO A 86 3.83 -2.95 16.31
N GLU A 87 4.54 -3.13 17.42
CA GLU A 87 4.73 -2.06 18.39
C GLU A 87 5.49 -0.90 17.75
N PHE A 88 5.07 0.33 18.04
CA PHE A 88 5.72 1.52 17.51
C PHE A 88 5.66 2.67 18.52
N GLY A 89 6.50 3.67 18.30
CA GLY A 89 6.36 4.97 18.94
C GLY A 89 6.72 6.10 17.98
N VAL A 90 6.41 7.32 18.40
CA VAL A 90 6.65 8.54 17.63
C VAL A 90 7.67 9.39 18.35
N ILE A 91 8.67 9.86 17.62
CA ILE A 91 9.77 10.69 18.13
C ILE A 91 9.92 11.94 17.27
N GLU A 92 10.39 13.00 17.91
CA GLU A 92 10.70 14.29 17.30
C GLU A 92 12.18 14.67 17.49
N THR A 93 12.90 13.92 18.34
CA THR A 93 14.33 14.12 18.62
C THR A 93 15.12 12.81 18.63
N ALA A 94 16.43 12.87 18.43
CA ALA A 94 17.29 11.69 18.48
C ALA A 94 17.38 11.10 19.90
N GLU A 95 17.29 11.95 20.93
CA GLU A 95 17.25 11.53 22.32
C GLU A 95 16.00 10.71 22.63
N GLU A 96 14.83 11.16 22.16
CA GLU A 96 13.58 10.38 22.27
C GLU A 96 13.67 9.04 21.53
N ALA A 97 14.35 9.01 20.37
CA ALA A 97 14.57 7.77 19.62
C ALA A 97 15.36 6.73 20.43
N LEU A 98 16.43 7.15 21.11
CA LEU A 98 17.26 6.27 21.94
C LEU A 98 16.52 5.76 23.17
N GLU A 99 15.69 6.59 23.82
CA GLU A 99 14.87 6.13 24.94
C GLU A 99 13.82 5.11 24.49
N LEU A 100 13.10 5.39 23.39
CA LEU A 100 12.08 4.49 22.85
C LEU A 100 12.67 3.16 22.34
N ALA A 101 13.90 3.17 21.83
CA ALA A 101 14.57 1.96 21.33
C ALA A 101 14.78 0.89 22.41
N LYS A 102 14.84 1.28 23.69
CA LYS A 102 14.97 0.36 24.83
C LYS A 102 13.72 -0.50 25.00
N ASP A 103 12.55 0.03 24.66
CA ASP A 103 11.28 -0.67 24.75
C ASP A 103 11.02 -1.51 23.49
N LEU A 104 11.28 -0.93 22.30
CA LEU A 104 11.00 -1.60 21.03
C LEU A 104 11.96 -2.75 20.70
N ASN A 105 13.20 -2.72 21.21
CA ASN A 105 14.29 -3.64 20.86
C ASN A 105 14.69 -3.60 19.38
N PHE A 106 15.98 -3.79 19.10
CA PHE A 106 16.49 -3.90 17.73
C PHE A 106 16.20 -5.27 17.12
N PRO A 107 16.04 -5.36 15.78
CA PRO A 107 16.04 -4.28 14.78
C PRO A 107 14.80 -3.36 14.84
N ILE A 108 14.98 -2.09 14.46
CA ILE A 108 13.92 -1.06 14.42
C ILE A 108 13.81 -0.51 13.00
N LEU A 109 12.57 -0.35 12.51
CA LEU A 109 12.30 0.34 11.26
C LEU A 109 12.04 1.83 11.56
N VAL A 110 12.92 2.70 11.07
CA VAL A 110 12.76 4.15 11.13
C VAL A 110 11.94 4.61 9.94
N ARG A 111 10.85 5.34 10.17
CA ARG A 111 9.94 5.84 9.12
C ARG A 111 9.58 7.30 9.28
N PRO A 112 9.93 8.17 8.34
CA PRO A 112 9.44 9.55 8.33
C PRO A 112 7.93 9.59 8.11
N SER A 113 7.25 10.58 8.68
CA SER A 113 5.86 10.86 8.33
C SER A 113 5.75 11.50 6.94
N TYR A 114 4.63 11.24 6.24
CA TYR A 114 4.24 11.87 4.96
C TYR A 114 5.22 11.69 3.78
N VAL A 115 5.99 10.60 3.75
CA VAL A 115 6.90 10.27 2.64
C VAL A 115 6.28 9.27 1.66
N LEU A 116 6.72 9.32 0.40
CA LEU A 116 6.27 8.43 -0.66
C LEU A 116 7.32 7.37 -0.97
N GLY A 117 6.87 6.15 -1.27
CA GLY A 117 7.76 5.07 -1.72
C GLY A 117 8.81 4.66 -0.68
N GLY A 118 8.55 4.89 0.61
CA GLY A 118 9.49 4.59 1.69
C GLY A 118 10.72 5.50 1.74
N GLN A 119 10.68 6.68 1.13
CA GLN A 119 11.80 7.62 1.13
C GLN A 119 12.26 7.96 2.56
N GLY A 120 13.56 7.77 2.84
CA GLY A 120 14.15 8.00 4.16
C GLY A 120 13.83 6.91 5.20
N MET A 121 13.09 5.87 4.83
CA MET A 121 12.92 4.71 5.70
C MET A 121 14.20 3.90 5.79
N LYS A 122 14.51 3.36 6.97
CA LYS A 122 15.69 2.53 7.16
C LYS A 122 15.50 1.55 8.31
N ILE A 123 15.95 0.31 8.13
CA ILE A 123 16.08 -0.65 9.22
C ILE A 123 17.43 -0.39 9.90
N VAL A 124 17.40 -0.20 11.22
CA VAL A 124 18.59 0.01 12.05
C VAL A 124 18.71 -1.14 13.05
N ILE A 125 19.94 -1.60 13.28
CA ILE A 125 20.21 -2.78 14.12
C ILE A 125 20.88 -2.45 15.45
N ASN A 126 21.23 -1.18 15.69
CA ASN A 126 21.84 -0.71 16.94
C ASN A 126 21.58 0.79 17.18
N GLU A 127 21.85 1.24 18.41
CA GLU A 127 21.66 2.63 18.86
C GLU A 127 22.44 3.64 18.03
N SER A 128 23.68 3.31 17.63
CA SER A 128 24.52 4.21 16.85
C SER A 128 23.93 4.47 15.47
N GLU A 129 23.45 3.42 14.79
CA GLU A 129 22.77 3.57 13.50
C GLU A 129 21.46 4.34 13.61
N LEU A 130 20.69 4.11 14.68
CA LEU A 130 19.45 4.83 14.95
C LEU A 130 19.71 6.33 15.12
N GLU A 131 20.63 6.70 16.02
CA GLU A 131 20.96 8.09 16.30
C GLU A 131 21.44 8.81 15.03
N HIS A 132 22.42 8.23 14.33
CA HIS A 132 22.95 8.82 13.10
C HIS A 132 21.87 9.01 12.03
N HIS A 133 20.99 8.02 11.86
CA HIS A 133 19.94 8.10 10.85
C HIS A 133 18.89 9.16 11.20
N VAL A 134 18.41 9.17 12.45
CA VAL A 134 17.42 10.15 12.92
C VAL A 134 17.96 11.58 12.86
N VAL A 135 19.21 11.82 13.26
CA VAL A 135 19.84 13.15 13.19
C VAL A 135 19.90 13.65 11.75
N ASN A 136 20.34 12.81 10.81
CA ASN A 136 20.40 13.19 9.39
C ASN A 136 19.00 13.48 8.84
N LEU A 137 18.02 12.66 9.21
CA LEU A 137 16.66 12.77 8.73
C LEU A 137 15.97 14.05 9.20
N LEU A 138 16.10 14.39 10.49
CA LEU A 138 15.54 15.61 11.08
C LEU A 138 16.27 16.87 10.59
N LYS A 139 17.55 16.75 10.20
CA LYS A 139 18.29 17.84 9.56
C LYS A 139 17.76 18.13 8.16
N ASP A 140 17.47 17.09 7.38
CA ASP A 140 16.96 17.22 6.02
C ASP A 140 15.47 17.62 6.00
N ILE A 141 14.71 17.21 7.02
CA ILE A 141 13.28 17.52 7.18
C ILE A 141 13.01 18.07 8.60
N PRO A 142 13.35 19.34 8.89
CA PRO A 142 13.17 19.93 10.21
C PRO A 142 11.71 19.91 10.68
N GLY A 143 11.49 19.49 11.93
CA GLY A 143 10.16 19.42 12.55
C GLY A 143 9.30 18.25 12.09
N ASN A 144 9.87 17.29 11.36
CA ASN A 144 9.17 16.06 11.01
C ASN A 144 8.99 15.16 12.24
N ARG A 145 7.91 14.39 12.27
CA ARG A 145 7.68 13.34 13.25
C ARG A 145 8.13 12.02 12.64
N VAL A 146 8.95 11.26 13.36
CA VAL A 146 9.50 10.00 12.89
C VAL A 146 8.87 8.86 13.69
N LEU A 147 8.43 7.82 13.00
CA LEU A 147 7.95 6.60 13.62
C LEU A 147 9.10 5.61 13.74
N LEU A 148 9.20 4.99 14.91
CA LEU A 148 10.04 3.84 15.15
C LEU A 148 9.13 2.63 15.36
N ASP A 149 9.21 1.65 14.47
CA ASP A 149 8.45 0.41 14.58
C ASP A 149 9.39 -0.74 14.93
N HIS A 150 8.92 -1.65 15.79
CA HIS A 150 9.60 -2.92 16.00
C HIS A 150 9.62 -3.70 14.68
N TYR A 151 10.80 -3.95 14.15
CA TYR A 151 10.94 -4.66 12.88
C TYR A 151 10.74 -6.16 13.10
N LEU A 152 9.72 -6.72 12.46
CA LEU A 152 9.43 -8.15 12.49
C LEU A 152 10.43 -8.90 11.60
N ASP A 153 11.61 -9.17 12.15
CA ASP A 153 12.67 -9.86 11.42
C ASP A 153 12.21 -11.25 10.92
N ASN A 154 12.64 -11.59 9.70
CA ASN A 154 12.26 -12.81 8.98
C ASN A 154 10.74 -13.03 8.82
N ALA A 155 9.92 -12.00 8.95
CA ALA A 155 8.49 -12.10 8.65
C ALA A 155 8.25 -12.23 7.14
N ILE A 156 7.22 -12.99 6.78
CA ILE A 156 6.69 -13.00 5.42
C ILE A 156 5.84 -11.73 5.26
N GLU A 157 5.92 -11.08 4.10
CA GLU A 157 5.03 -9.97 3.77
C GLU A 157 3.94 -10.45 2.80
N ALA A 158 2.71 -10.00 3.03
CA ALA A 158 1.59 -10.27 2.17
C ALA A 158 0.72 -9.03 2.03
N GLU A 159 -0.07 -8.96 0.97
CA GLU A 159 -1.05 -7.90 0.80
C GLU A 159 -2.37 -8.43 0.29
N ALA A 160 -3.46 -7.82 0.75
CA ALA A 160 -4.81 -8.12 0.30
C ALA A 160 -5.42 -6.87 -0.34
N ASP A 161 -5.92 -7.03 -1.56
CA ASP A 161 -6.75 -6.02 -2.21
C ASP A 161 -8.21 -6.46 -2.14
N ALA A 162 -9.09 -5.50 -1.86
CA ALA A 162 -10.52 -5.72 -1.75
C ALA A 162 -11.34 -4.57 -2.33
N ILE A 163 -12.60 -4.87 -2.66
CA ILE A 163 -13.65 -3.89 -2.94
C ILE A 163 -14.63 -3.91 -1.77
N CYS A 164 -14.95 -2.73 -1.23
CA CYS A 164 -15.91 -2.54 -0.14
C CYS A 164 -17.01 -1.55 -0.57
N ASP A 165 -18.26 -1.79 -0.17
CA ASP A 165 -19.38 -0.83 -0.32
C ASP A 165 -19.81 -0.16 1.00
N GLY A 166 -18.94 -0.21 2.01
CA GLY A 166 -19.18 0.27 3.38
C GLY A 166 -19.74 -0.80 4.32
N GLU A 167 -20.31 -1.88 3.78
CA GLU A 167 -20.95 -2.96 4.55
C GLU A 167 -20.41 -4.34 4.14
N ASN A 168 -20.31 -4.58 2.83
CA ASN A 168 -19.87 -5.83 2.23
C ASN A 168 -18.47 -5.63 1.65
N VAL A 169 -17.62 -6.63 1.87
CA VAL A 169 -16.23 -6.65 1.40
C VAL A 169 -16.02 -7.87 0.53
N CYS A 170 -15.39 -7.68 -0.63
CA CYS A 170 -14.95 -8.75 -1.51
C CYS A 170 -13.45 -8.63 -1.71
N ILE A 171 -12.69 -9.61 -1.21
CA ILE A 171 -11.26 -9.70 -1.43
C ILE A 171 -11.02 -10.20 -2.86
N ILE A 172 -10.34 -9.37 -3.66
CA ILE A 172 -10.09 -9.63 -5.08
C ILE A 172 -8.77 -10.39 -5.30
N GLY A 173 -7.83 -10.29 -4.38
CA GLY A 173 -6.58 -11.05 -4.40
C GLY A 173 -5.82 -10.93 -3.08
N ILE A 174 -5.15 -12.02 -2.70
CA ILE A 174 -4.17 -12.04 -1.61
C ILE A 174 -2.85 -12.48 -2.24
N MET A 175 -1.85 -11.61 -2.17
CA MET A 175 -0.52 -11.87 -2.71
C MET A 175 0.47 -12.10 -1.59
N GLU A 176 1.43 -12.98 -1.84
CA GLU A 176 2.53 -13.27 -0.91
C GLU A 176 3.85 -12.82 -1.55
N HIS A 177 4.64 -12.04 -0.82
CA HIS A 177 5.96 -11.60 -1.29
C HIS A 177 6.95 -12.77 -1.24
N ILE A 178 7.87 -12.80 -2.20
CA ILE A 178 8.96 -13.78 -2.21
C ILE A 178 10.09 -13.32 -1.29
N GLU A 179 10.40 -12.02 -1.33
CA GLU A 179 11.30 -11.34 -0.41
C GLU A 179 10.67 -11.24 1.00
N PRO A 180 11.49 -11.30 2.06
CA PRO A 180 10.98 -11.09 3.41
C PRO A 180 10.50 -9.64 3.61
N CYS A 181 9.65 -9.45 4.61
CA CYS A 181 9.25 -8.13 5.09
C CYS A 181 10.50 -7.27 5.31
N GLY A 182 10.46 -6.00 4.87
CA GLY A 182 11.57 -5.06 4.95
C GLY A 182 12.12 -4.62 3.60
N ILE A 183 11.82 -5.36 2.53
CA ILE A 183 11.92 -4.85 1.16
C ILE A 183 10.56 -4.26 0.79
N HIS A 184 10.54 -3.01 0.29
CA HIS A 184 9.29 -2.37 -0.11
C HIS A 184 8.52 -3.24 -1.10
N SER A 185 7.21 -3.42 -0.86
CA SER A 185 6.28 -4.12 -1.77
C SER A 185 6.44 -3.84 -3.26
N GLY A 186 6.85 -2.62 -3.67
CA GLY A 186 7.09 -2.29 -5.08
C GLY A 186 8.32 -2.98 -5.68
N ASP A 187 9.34 -3.22 -4.86
CA ASP A 187 10.63 -3.82 -5.19
C ASP A 187 10.69 -5.32 -4.89
N SER A 188 9.67 -5.86 -4.23
CA SER A 188 9.51 -7.30 -4.00
C SER A 188 8.83 -7.96 -5.20
N ASN A 189 9.25 -9.18 -5.51
CA ASN A 189 8.45 -10.11 -6.27
C ASN A 189 7.27 -10.58 -5.39
N ALA A 190 6.10 -10.76 -6.01
CA ALA A 190 4.91 -11.21 -5.29
C ALA A 190 4.13 -12.24 -6.10
N VAL A 191 3.52 -13.22 -5.45
CA VAL A 191 2.81 -14.33 -6.10
C VAL A 191 1.33 -14.29 -5.74
N LEU A 192 0.48 -14.52 -6.74
CA LEU A 192 -0.97 -14.64 -6.63
C LEU A 192 -1.43 -15.97 -7.28
N PRO A 193 -2.17 -16.84 -6.57
CA PRO A 193 -2.44 -16.79 -5.13
C PRO A 193 -1.16 -17.04 -4.29
N THR A 194 -1.29 -16.93 -2.97
CA THR A 194 -0.20 -17.20 -2.01
C THR A 194 0.37 -18.62 -2.21
N PHE A 195 1.67 -18.80 -1.98
CA PHE A 195 2.40 -20.03 -2.29
C PHE A 195 2.86 -20.82 -1.04
N ASP A 196 3.09 -20.17 0.09
CA ASP A 196 3.59 -20.81 1.33
C ASP A 196 2.71 -20.51 2.56
N LEU A 197 1.85 -19.48 2.52
CA LEU A 197 0.97 -19.17 3.66
C LEU A 197 0.08 -20.37 4.03
N SER A 198 -0.14 -20.59 5.33
CA SER A 198 -1.07 -21.59 5.84
C SER A 198 -2.54 -21.17 5.62
N ASP A 199 -3.47 -22.12 5.70
CA ASP A 199 -4.92 -21.81 5.66
C ASP A 199 -5.34 -20.91 6.84
N ASN A 200 -4.72 -21.12 8.01
CA ASN A 200 -4.96 -20.32 9.20
C ASN A 200 -4.51 -18.87 9.00
N VAL A 201 -3.33 -18.64 8.42
CA VAL A 201 -2.85 -17.30 8.08
C VAL A 201 -3.75 -16.65 7.01
N ARG A 202 -4.13 -17.38 5.96
CA ARG A 202 -5.05 -16.86 4.94
C ARG A 202 -6.39 -16.43 5.55
N GLN A 203 -6.95 -17.22 6.46
CA GLN A 203 -8.21 -16.88 7.11
C GLN A 203 -8.06 -15.63 8.00
N GLN A 204 -6.95 -15.50 8.75
CA GLN A 204 -6.66 -14.28 9.50
C GLN A 204 -6.58 -13.04 8.61
N ILE A 205 -5.89 -13.12 7.46
CA ILE A 205 -5.83 -12.02 6.49
C ILE A 205 -7.23 -11.64 6.00
N ILE A 206 -8.07 -12.64 5.68
CA ILE A 206 -9.46 -12.41 5.25
C ILE A 206 -10.24 -11.68 6.34
N ASP A 207 -10.23 -12.19 7.55
CA ASP A 207 -11.01 -11.64 8.67
C ASP A 207 -10.56 -10.22 9.02
N ILE A 208 -9.25 -9.97 9.07
CA ILE A 208 -8.69 -8.65 9.33
C ILE A 208 -9.04 -7.69 8.20
N THR A 209 -8.97 -8.13 6.94
CA THR A 209 -9.32 -7.30 5.78
C THR A 209 -10.77 -6.84 5.85
N HIS A 210 -11.69 -7.76 6.16
CA HIS A 210 -13.10 -7.42 6.37
C HIS A 210 -13.28 -6.40 7.50
N LYS A 211 -12.67 -6.63 8.67
CA LYS A 211 -12.76 -5.73 9.82
C LYS A 211 -12.27 -4.32 9.48
N ILE A 212 -11.09 -4.19 8.88
CA ILE A 212 -10.48 -2.89 8.56
C ILE A 212 -11.29 -2.17 7.48
N ALA A 213 -11.67 -2.85 6.40
CA ALA A 213 -12.43 -2.23 5.32
C ALA A 213 -13.76 -1.62 5.82
N ILE A 214 -14.46 -2.32 6.72
CA ILE A 214 -15.70 -1.85 7.34
C ILE A 214 -15.43 -0.75 8.38
N ALA A 215 -14.42 -0.91 9.25
CA ALA A 215 -14.07 0.08 10.26
C ALA A 215 -13.66 1.43 9.65
N LEU A 216 -12.96 1.41 8.51
CA LEU A 216 -12.63 2.58 7.71
C LEU A 216 -13.82 3.13 6.91
N LYS A 217 -14.96 2.43 6.87
CA LYS A 217 -16.12 2.76 6.02
C LYS A 217 -15.71 2.95 4.56
N THR A 218 -14.85 2.05 4.08
CA THR A 218 -14.32 2.11 2.73
C THR A 218 -15.45 1.95 1.72
N VAL A 219 -15.46 2.79 0.68
CA VAL A 219 -16.37 2.65 -0.46
C VAL A 219 -15.54 2.72 -1.74
N GLY A 220 -15.31 1.57 -2.38
CA GLY A 220 -14.37 1.42 -3.48
C GLY A 220 -13.26 0.42 -3.15
N LEU A 221 -12.03 0.72 -3.59
CA LEU A 221 -10.86 -0.16 -3.40
C LEU A 221 -10.19 0.09 -2.06
N ILE A 222 -9.61 -0.96 -1.49
CA ILE A 222 -8.67 -0.91 -0.38
C ILE A 222 -7.57 -1.95 -0.57
N ASN A 223 -6.35 -1.57 -0.25
CA ASN A 223 -5.18 -2.44 -0.13
C ASN A 223 -4.75 -2.46 1.34
N ILE A 224 -4.41 -3.63 1.88
CA ILE A 224 -3.89 -3.78 3.24
C ILE A 224 -2.62 -4.63 3.17
N GLN A 225 -1.55 -4.15 3.79
CA GLN A 225 -0.27 -4.84 3.87
C GLN A 225 -0.11 -5.48 5.25
N PHE A 226 0.45 -6.69 5.25
CA PHE A 226 0.60 -7.55 6.41
C PHE A 226 2.02 -8.07 6.55
N ALA A 227 2.48 -8.19 7.79
CA ALA A 227 3.63 -8.98 8.17
C ALA A 227 3.15 -10.23 8.90
N ILE A 228 3.69 -11.40 8.54
CA ILE A 228 3.32 -12.69 9.10
C ILE A 228 4.55 -13.28 9.79
N LYS A 229 4.43 -13.56 11.08
CA LYS A 229 5.47 -14.18 11.89
C LYS A 229 4.84 -15.17 12.87
N ASP A 230 5.41 -16.38 12.93
CA ASP A 230 4.96 -17.45 13.83
C ASP A 230 3.44 -17.68 13.78
N GLU A 231 2.87 -17.83 12.57
CA GLU A 231 1.43 -18.02 12.31
C GLU A 231 0.51 -16.84 12.74
N LYS A 232 1.09 -15.70 13.12
CA LYS A 232 0.34 -14.49 13.49
C LYS A 232 0.46 -13.41 12.43
N VAL A 233 -0.68 -12.81 12.08
CA VAL A 233 -0.80 -11.74 11.09
C VAL A 233 -0.83 -10.38 11.77
N PHE A 234 0.09 -9.50 11.39
CA PHE A 234 0.19 -8.12 11.85
C PHE A 234 -0.06 -7.16 10.70
N VAL A 235 -0.85 -6.12 10.94
CA VAL A 235 -1.14 -5.09 9.93
C VAL A 235 -0.01 -4.06 9.91
N ILE A 236 0.53 -3.83 8.73
CA ILE A 236 1.52 -2.79 8.47
C ILE A 236 0.80 -1.48 8.16
N GLU A 237 -0.07 -1.48 7.15
CA GLU A 237 -0.80 -0.29 6.71
C GLU A 237 -2.06 -0.65 5.92
N ALA A 238 -2.97 0.31 5.79
CA ALA A 238 -4.12 0.22 4.89
C ALA A 238 -4.18 1.46 4.01
N ASN A 239 -4.52 1.25 2.74
CA ASN A 239 -4.62 2.25 1.71
C ASN A 239 -6.03 2.14 1.09
N PRO A 240 -7.05 2.88 1.57
CA PRO A 240 -8.43 2.77 1.08
C PRO A 240 -8.63 3.49 -0.26
N ARG A 241 -7.76 3.14 -1.22
CA ARG A 241 -7.65 3.65 -2.58
C ARG A 241 -7.11 2.55 -3.51
N ALA A 242 -7.04 2.84 -4.80
CA ALA A 242 -6.36 1.96 -5.73
C ALA A 242 -4.85 1.86 -5.40
N SER A 243 -4.36 0.63 -5.42
CA SER A 243 -2.96 0.26 -5.32
C SER A 243 -2.40 -0.08 -6.71
N ARG A 244 -1.07 -0.27 -6.78
CA ARG A 244 -0.40 -0.75 -8.00
C ARG A 244 -0.74 -2.20 -8.36
N THR A 245 -1.21 -2.98 -7.38
CA THR A 245 -1.49 -4.41 -7.50
C THR A 245 -2.86 -4.69 -8.10
N VAL A 246 -3.81 -3.75 -8.01
CA VAL A 246 -5.15 -3.91 -8.61
C VAL A 246 -5.07 -4.20 -10.12
N PRO A 247 -4.31 -3.46 -10.95
CA PRO A 247 -4.09 -3.81 -12.34
C PRO A 247 -3.48 -5.21 -12.54
N PHE A 248 -2.53 -5.60 -11.69
CA PHE A 248 -1.92 -6.94 -11.72
C PHE A 248 -2.97 -8.03 -11.48
N ILE A 249 -3.76 -7.92 -10.41
CA ILE A 249 -4.83 -8.86 -10.05
C ILE A 249 -5.89 -8.92 -11.15
N ALA A 250 -6.30 -7.76 -11.69
CA ALA A 250 -7.24 -7.67 -12.80
C ALA A 250 -6.74 -8.40 -14.05
N LYS A 251 -5.44 -8.33 -14.37
CA LYS A 251 -4.84 -9.07 -15.48
C LYS A 251 -4.73 -10.56 -15.19
N ALA A 252 -4.37 -10.93 -13.96
CA ALA A 252 -4.21 -12.31 -13.57
C ALA A 252 -5.53 -13.09 -13.58
N TYR A 253 -6.58 -12.49 -13.02
CA TYR A 253 -7.90 -13.11 -12.92
C TYR A 253 -8.86 -12.73 -14.05
N LYS A 254 -8.44 -11.84 -14.97
CA LYS A 254 -9.21 -11.37 -16.13
C LYS A 254 -10.56 -10.74 -15.76
N GLU A 255 -10.54 -9.95 -14.70
CA GLU A 255 -11.71 -9.30 -14.11
C GLU A 255 -11.54 -7.76 -14.11
N PRO A 256 -12.54 -6.97 -14.52
CA PRO A 256 -12.45 -5.51 -14.55
C PRO A 256 -12.71 -4.90 -13.17
N TYR A 257 -11.93 -5.28 -12.14
CA TYR A 257 -12.14 -4.86 -10.75
C TYR A 257 -12.25 -3.35 -10.55
N VAL A 258 -11.46 -2.55 -11.30
CA VAL A 258 -11.56 -1.09 -11.24
C VAL A 258 -12.93 -0.61 -11.70
N ASN A 259 -13.53 -1.23 -12.73
CA ASN A 259 -14.88 -0.89 -13.18
C ASN A 259 -15.94 -1.19 -12.11
N TYR A 260 -15.81 -2.33 -11.42
CA TYR A 260 -16.70 -2.68 -10.30
C TYR A 260 -16.56 -1.70 -9.16
N ALA A 261 -15.33 -1.40 -8.73
CA ALA A 261 -15.05 -0.43 -7.70
C ALA A 261 -15.58 0.97 -8.06
N THR A 262 -15.44 1.43 -9.30
CA THR A 262 -16.01 2.71 -9.75
C THR A 262 -17.53 2.73 -9.64
N LYS A 263 -18.22 1.65 -10.02
CA LYS A 263 -19.68 1.54 -9.86
C LYS A 263 -20.12 1.58 -8.39
N VAL A 264 -19.32 1.01 -7.49
CA VAL A 264 -19.52 1.10 -6.03
C VAL A 264 -19.29 2.54 -5.53
N MET A 265 -18.19 3.19 -5.93
CA MET A 265 -17.89 4.58 -5.56
C MET A 265 -18.97 5.57 -6.00
N LEU A 266 -19.61 5.31 -7.14
CA LEU A 266 -20.73 6.10 -7.66
C LEU A 266 -22.08 5.79 -6.98
N GLY A 267 -22.16 4.80 -6.10
CA GLY A 267 -23.41 4.36 -5.47
C GLY A 267 -24.39 3.64 -6.40
N ASN A 268 -23.95 3.26 -7.61
CA ASN A 268 -24.78 2.60 -8.61
C ASN A 268 -25.00 1.10 -8.31
N LYS A 269 -24.05 0.49 -7.59
CA LYS A 269 -24.01 -0.94 -7.28
C LYS A 269 -23.43 -1.18 -5.90
N LYS A 270 -23.91 -2.22 -5.23
CA LYS A 270 -23.27 -2.85 -4.07
C LYS A 270 -22.30 -3.93 -4.53
N VAL A 271 -21.38 -4.33 -3.64
CA VAL A 271 -20.45 -5.45 -3.89
C VAL A 271 -21.24 -6.73 -4.20
N THR A 272 -22.37 -6.93 -3.52
CA THR A 272 -23.26 -8.09 -3.69
C THR A 272 -24.03 -8.11 -5.01
N ASP A 273 -24.03 -7.02 -5.77
CA ASP A 273 -24.69 -6.97 -7.09
C ASP A 273 -23.82 -7.55 -8.21
N PHE A 274 -22.54 -7.84 -7.95
CA PHE A 274 -21.61 -8.37 -8.93
C PHE A 274 -21.48 -9.90 -8.80
N ASN A 275 -21.50 -10.57 -9.94
CA ASN A 275 -21.11 -11.98 -10.03
C ASN A 275 -19.66 -12.04 -10.50
N PHE A 276 -18.72 -12.04 -9.55
CA PHE A 276 -17.30 -12.22 -9.84
C PHE A 276 -17.04 -13.66 -10.32
N ASP A 277 -16.34 -13.80 -11.44
CA ASP A 277 -15.90 -15.05 -12.08
C ASP A 277 -14.39 -15.02 -12.40
N PRO A 278 -13.51 -14.88 -11.38
CA PRO A 278 -12.08 -14.79 -11.59
C PRO A 278 -11.50 -16.08 -12.17
N GLN A 279 -10.71 -15.96 -13.24
CA GLN A 279 -9.99 -17.09 -13.82
C GLN A 279 -8.79 -17.48 -12.95
N LYS A 280 -9.01 -18.39 -12.01
CA LYS A 280 -8.00 -18.92 -11.09
C LYS A 280 -7.37 -20.18 -11.67
N SER A 281 -6.29 -20.01 -12.42
CA SER A 281 -5.47 -21.13 -12.93
C SER A 281 -3.99 -20.83 -12.74
N GLY A 282 -3.24 -21.78 -12.18
CA GLY A 282 -1.82 -21.62 -11.91
C GLY A 282 -1.52 -20.46 -10.97
N TYR A 283 -0.38 -19.80 -11.20
CA TYR A 283 0.09 -18.66 -10.42
C TYR A 283 0.51 -17.51 -11.34
N ALA A 284 0.32 -16.28 -10.87
CA ALA A 284 0.87 -15.08 -11.45
C ALA A 284 1.95 -14.52 -10.51
N ILE A 285 3.11 -14.19 -11.06
CA ILE A 285 4.24 -13.59 -10.33
C ILE A 285 4.41 -12.17 -10.83
N LYS A 286 4.30 -11.20 -9.92
CA LYS A 286 4.69 -9.81 -10.12
C LYS A 286 6.21 -9.73 -9.97
N VAL A 287 6.89 -9.17 -10.97
CA VAL A 287 8.36 -9.07 -11.01
C VAL A 287 8.76 -7.61 -11.18
N PRO A 288 9.47 -7.00 -10.22
CA PRO A 288 9.92 -5.61 -10.31
C PRO A 288 11.00 -5.44 -11.40
N VAL A 289 10.97 -4.30 -12.08
CA VAL A 289 11.92 -3.93 -13.14
C VAL A 289 12.77 -2.75 -12.66
N PHE A 290 14.06 -2.99 -12.52
CA PHE A 290 15.04 -2.01 -12.06
C PHE A 290 15.81 -1.37 -13.23
N SER A 291 16.06 -0.07 -13.12
CA SER A 291 16.86 0.70 -14.08
C SER A 291 18.34 0.80 -13.69
N PHE A 292 18.88 -0.16 -12.92
CA PHE A 292 20.26 -0.11 -12.41
C PHE A 292 21.33 -0.01 -13.49
N ASN A 293 21.05 -0.51 -14.70
CA ASN A 293 21.95 -0.38 -15.85
C ASN A 293 22.16 1.08 -16.30
N LYS A 294 21.21 1.97 -16.01
CA LYS A 294 21.33 3.42 -16.28
C LYS A 294 22.15 4.15 -15.22
N PHE A 295 22.36 3.54 -14.06
CA PHE A 295 22.97 4.16 -12.89
C PHE A 295 24.03 3.22 -12.28
N PRO A 296 25.21 3.05 -12.91
CA PRO A 296 26.17 2.00 -12.50
C PRO A 296 26.75 2.19 -11.09
N ASN A 297 26.74 3.41 -10.56
CA ASN A 297 27.35 3.78 -9.28
C ASN A 297 26.34 3.88 -8.12
N VAL A 298 25.06 3.51 -8.33
CA VAL A 298 24.06 3.56 -7.25
C VAL A 298 24.07 2.27 -6.45
N ASN A 299 23.70 2.38 -5.16
CA ASN A 299 23.52 1.22 -4.31
C ASN A 299 22.32 0.37 -4.79
N LYS A 300 22.59 -0.91 -5.07
CA LYS A 300 21.60 -1.90 -5.55
C LYS A 300 20.94 -2.70 -4.42
N GLU A 301 21.34 -2.47 -3.17
CA GLU A 301 20.65 -3.04 -2.01
C GLU A 301 19.19 -2.59 -2.00
N LEU A 302 18.29 -3.52 -1.74
CA LEU A 302 16.87 -3.32 -1.56
C LEU A 302 16.58 -3.24 -0.07
N GLY A 303 15.61 -2.41 0.27
CA GLY A 303 15.16 -2.18 1.64
C GLY A 303 13.79 -1.50 1.61
N PRO A 304 13.44 -0.74 2.65
CA PRO A 304 12.10 -0.18 2.78
C PRO A 304 11.82 0.97 1.79
N GLU A 305 12.84 1.49 1.09
CA GLU A 305 12.70 2.50 0.04
C GLU A 305 12.67 1.88 -1.35
N MET A 306 11.66 2.23 -2.16
CA MET A 306 11.43 1.70 -3.50
C MET A 306 12.42 2.27 -4.54
N LYS A 307 12.98 1.40 -5.38
CA LYS A 307 13.94 1.72 -6.46
C LYS A 307 13.50 1.21 -7.84
N SER A 308 12.52 0.33 -7.91
CA SER A 308 11.98 -0.17 -9.17
C SER A 308 11.27 0.93 -9.96
N THR A 309 11.30 0.79 -11.28
CA THR A 309 10.72 1.76 -12.23
C THR A 309 9.51 1.22 -12.99
N GLY A 310 9.20 -0.05 -12.80
CA GLY A 310 8.09 -0.74 -13.42
C GLY A 310 8.01 -2.18 -12.94
N GLU A 311 7.11 -2.96 -13.54
CA GLU A 311 6.86 -4.35 -13.17
C GLU A 311 6.45 -5.17 -14.41
N ALA A 312 6.68 -6.47 -14.34
CA ALA A 312 6.25 -7.46 -15.32
C ALA A 312 5.40 -8.54 -14.63
N ILE A 313 4.58 -9.23 -15.42
CA ILE A 313 3.77 -10.37 -14.95
C ILE A 313 4.30 -11.64 -15.61
N HIS A 314 4.58 -12.66 -14.79
CA HIS A 314 4.95 -13.99 -15.25
C HIS A 314 3.87 -14.99 -14.82
N PHE A 315 3.31 -15.73 -15.77
CA PHE A 315 2.30 -16.76 -15.50
C PHE A 315 2.94 -18.13 -15.53
N ILE A 316 2.69 -18.94 -14.51
CA ILE A 316 3.21 -20.30 -14.38
C ILE A 316 2.08 -21.26 -14.02
N ASP A 317 2.17 -22.51 -14.46
CA ASP A 317 1.16 -23.52 -14.13
C ASP A 317 1.30 -24.03 -12.70
N ASP A 318 2.54 -24.18 -12.21
CA ASP A 318 2.83 -24.66 -10.86
C ASP A 318 4.19 -24.16 -10.34
N LEU A 319 4.40 -24.25 -9.02
CA LEU A 319 5.60 -23.76 -8.34
C LEU A 319 6.90 -24.54 -8.67
N LYS A 320 6.85 -25.61 -9.47
CA LYS A 320 8.06 -26.28 -9.96
C LYS A 320 8.69 -25.55 -11.14
N ASP A 321 8.02 -24.53 -11.68
CA ASP A 321 8.51 -23.70 -12.77
C ASP A 321 9.94 -23.18 -12.48
N PRO A 322 10.88 -23.29 -13.44
CA PRO A 322 12.25 -22.83 -13.25
C PRO A 322 12.37 -21.35 -12.89
N PHE A 323 11.46 -20.51 -13.38
CA PHE A 323 11.44 -19.08 -13.08
C PHE A 323 11.15 -18.83 -11.61
N PHE A 324 10.09 -19.43 -11.06
CA PHE A 324 9.76 -19.31 -9.63
C PHE A 324 10.91 -19.79 -8.75
N LYS A 325 11.47 -20.97 -9.04
CA LYS A 325 12.61 -21.52 -8.29
C LYS A 325 13.81 -20.58 -8.28
N LYS A 326 14.09 -19.94 -9.42
CA LYS A 326 15.18 -18.98 -9.54
C LYS A 326 14.93 -17.76 -8.66
N VAL A 327 13.79 -17.09 -8.85
CA VAL A 327 13.46 -15.87 -8.08
C VAL A 327 13.42 -16.16 -6.58
N TYR A 328 12.82 -17.28 -6.18
CA TYR A 328 12.80 -17.71 -4.78
C TYR A 328 14.20 -17.98 -4.22
N SER A 329 15.11 -18.58 -5.00
CA SER A 329 16.50 -18.78 -4.57
C SER A 329 17.31 -17.48 -4.46
N GLU A 330 16.91 -16.45 -5.21
CA GLU A 330 17.57 -15.13 -5.26
C GLU A 330 16.91 -14.10 -4.31
N ARG A 331 15.89 -14.49 -3.53
CA ARG A 331 15.09 -13.61 -2.65
C ARG A 331 15.88 -12.79 -1.62
N SER A 332 17.11 -13.20 -1.33
CA SER A 332 18.00 -12.51 -0.38
C SER A 332 19.18 -11.80 -1.05
N LEU A 333 19.27 -11.84 -2.39
CA LEU A 333 20.46 -11.42 -3.14
C LEU A 333 20.77 -9.93 -3.01
N TYR A 334 19.74 -9.11 -2.84
CA TYR A 334 19.87 -7.66 -2.68
C TYR A 334 19.44 -7.15 -1.31
N LEU A 335 19.16 -8.01 -0.32
CA LEU A 335 18.78 -7.52 1.02
C LEU A 335 19.86 -6.58 1.58
N SER A 336 19.45 -5.40 2.03
CA SER A 336 20.32 -4.55 2.85
C SER A 336 20.77 -5.33 4.09
N ARG A 337 22.04 -5.19 4.46
CA ARG A 337 22.64 -5.89 5.62
C ARG A 337 21.89 -5.67 6.92
#